data_AF-A0A151S5I3-F1
#
_entry.id   AF-A0A151S5I3-F1
#
_cell.length_a   1.000
_cell.length_b   1.000
_cell.length_c   1.000
_cell.angle_alpha   90.00
_cell.angle_beta   90.00
_cell.angle_gamma   90.00
#
_symmetry.space_group_name_H-M   'P 1'
#
loop_
_entity.id
_entity.type
_entity.pdbx_description
1 polymer ?
#
loop_
_entity_poly.entity_id
_entity_poly.type
_entity_poly.pdbx_seq_one_letter_code
_entity_poly.pdbx_strand_id
1 'polypeptide(L)' 'MKENETIDEMFGRFQTILNGLKSLGTKFLKAQNNLKILESLPKIWEPKANAILKAHDLKILTLDELLEP' A
#
# COMPACT_ATOMS: atom_id res chain seq x y z
N MET A 1 2.25 -8.45 -4.43
CA MET A 1 3.24 -9.08 -3.55
C MET A 1 3.73 -10.35 -4.24
N LYS A 2 5.04 -10.61 -4.24
CA LYS A 2 5.59 -11.85 -4.81
C LYS A 2 5.34 -13.03 -3.86
N GLU A 3 5.34 -14.25 -4.38
CA GLU A 3 5.32 -15.44 -3.54
C GLU A 3 6.57 -15.45 -2.64
N ASN A 4 6.37 -15.72 -1.34
CA ASN A 4 7.42 -15.72 -0.29
C ASN A 4 8.06 -14.36 0.04
N GLU A 5 7.52 -13.26 -0.49
CA GLU A 5 7.89 -11.92 -0.04
C GLU A 5 7.24 -11.62 1.31
N THR A 6 7.88 -10.84 2.18
CA THR A 6 7.23 -10.31 3.39
C THR A 6 6.48 -9.02 3.09
N ILE A 7 5.57 -8.60 3.98
CA ILE A 7 4.87 -7.33 3.83
C ILE A 7 5.88 -6.18 3.79
N ASP A 8 6.85 -6.16 4.71
CA ASP A 8 7.88 -5.12 4.78
C ASP A 8 8.71 -5.03 3.49
N GLU A 9 9.08 -6.17 2.90
CA GLU A 9 9.82 -6.21 1.62
C GLU A 9 8.99 -5.64 0.47
N MET A 10 7.71 -6.01 0.40
CA MET A 10 6.79 -5.50 -0.61
C MET A 10 6.65 -3.97 -0.49
N PHE A 11 6.48 -3.48 0.74
CA PHE A 11 6.40 -2.04 1.03
C PHE A 11 7.67 -1.29 0.70
N GLY A 12 8.83 -1.83 1.04
CA GLY A 12 10.13 -1.25 0.69
C GLY A 12 10.26 -1.05 -0.82
N ARG A 13 9.92 -2.08 -1.63
CA ARG A 13 9.92 -1.94 -3.10
C ARG A 13 8.90 -0.91 -3.59
N PHE A 14 7.72 -0.86 -2.99
CA PHE A 14 6.70 0.12 -3.36
C PHE A 14 7.18 1.55 -3.09
N GLN A 15 7.83 1.81 -1.94
CA GLN A 15 8.44 3.10 -1.63
C GLN A 15 9.57 3.45 -2.60
N THR A 16 10.44 2.51 -2.98
CA THR A 16 11.47 2.74 -4.01
C THR A 16 10.85 3.19 -5.33
N ILE A 17 9.77 2.53 -5.78
CA ILE A 17 9.06 2.89 -7.01
C ILE A 17 8.44 4.28 -6.89
N LEU A 18 7.74 4.58 -5.80
CA LEU A 18 7.15 5.90 -5.58
C LEU A 18 8.18 7.02 -5.57
N ASN A 19 9.34 6.78 -4.94
CA ASN A 19 10.43 7.75 -4.92
C ASN A 19 11.02 7.97 -6.32
N GLY A 20 11.18 6.91 -7.11
CA GLY A 20 11.58 7.00 -8.51
C GLY A 20 10.59 7.83 -9.33
N LEU A 21 9.29 7.52 -9.23
CA LEU A 21 8.22 8.25 -9.93
C LEU A 21 8.15 9.73 -9.52
N LYS A 22 8.35 10.02 -8.23
CA LYS A 22 8.43 11.39 -7.71
C LYS A 22 9.60 12.16 -8.31
N SER A 23 10.76 11.52 -8.49
CA SER A 23 11.93 12.15 -9.13
C SER A 23 11.69 12.46 -10.61
N LEU A 24 10.84 11.68 -11.27
CA LEU A 24 10.39 11.89 -12.66
C LEU A 24 9.25 12.92 -12.78
N GLY A 25 8.89 13.61 -11.69
CA GLY A 25 7.82 14.62 -11.67
C GLY A 25 6.40 14.04 -11.62
N THR A 26 6.26 12.71 -11.52
CA THR A 26 4.94 12.07 -11.39
C THR A 26 4.52 12.10 -9.92
N LYS A 27 3.33 12.65 -9.65
CA LYS A 27 2.75 12.68 -8.30
C LYS A 27 1.49 11.81 -8.28
N PHE A 28 1.45 10.87 -7.35
CA PHE A 28 0.25 10.09 -7.05
C PHE A 28 -0.42 10.65 -5.79
N LEU A 29 -1.75 10.63 -5.78
CA LEU A 29 -2.50 10.96 -4.57
C LEU A 29 -2.29 9.84 -3.54
N LYS A 30 -2.26 10.22 -2.26
CA LYS A 30 -2.09 9.26 -1.15
C LYS A 30 -3.12 8.12 -1.22
N ALA A 31 -4.37 8.45 -1.52
CA ALA A 31 -5.43 7.46 -1.70
C ALA A 31 -5.16 6.47 -2.85
N GLN A 32 -4.57 6.94 -3.96
CA GLN A 32 -4.21 6.05 -5.08
C GLN A 32 -3.08 5.10 -4.67
N ASN A 33 -2.10 5.58 -3.92
CA ASN A 33 -1.01 4.75 -3.41
C ASN A 33 -1.53 3.68 -2.44
N ASN A 34 -2.34 4.10 -1.46
CA ASN A 34 -2.91 3.20 -0.46
C ASN A 34 -3.82 2.14 -1.09
N LEU A 35 -4.64 2.53 -2.08
CA LEU A 35 -5.44 1.57 -2.84
C LEU A 35 -4.56 0.56 -3.59
N LYS A 36 -3.50 1.03 -4.28
CA LYS A 36 -2.59 0.14 -5.02
C LYS A 36 -1.86 -0.84 -4.12
N ILE A 37 -1.49 -0.41 -2.91
CA ILE A 37 -0.93 -1.30 -1.90
C ILE A 37 -1.93 -2.38 -1.52
N LEU A 38 -3.16 -1.99 -1.14
CA LEU A 38 -4.21 -2.91 -0.72
C LEU A 38 -4.54 -3.94 -1.82
N GLU A 39 -4.64 -3.49 -3.08
CA GLU A 39 -4.85 -4.35 -4.25
C GLU A 39 -3.68 -5.31 -4.52
N SER A 40 -2.47 -4.96 -4.07
CA SER A 40 -1.27 -5.78 -4.30
C SER A 40 -1.04 -6.86 -3.25
N LEU A 41 -1.84 -6.86 -2.17
CA LEU A 41 -1.72 -7.85 -1.09
C LEU A 41 -2.18 -9.24 -1.56
N PRO A 42 -1.64 -10.34 -1.01
CA PRO A 42 -2.08 -11.68 -1.32
C PRO A 42 -3.53 -11.91 -0.86
N LYS A 43 -4.25 -12.83 -1.50
CA LYS A 43 -5.67 -13.13 -1.20
C LYS A 43 -5.96 -13.43 0.27
N ILE A 44 -5.00 -13.98 1.01
CA ILE A 44 -5.17 -14.23 2.45
C ILE A 44 -5.40 -12.94 3.26
N TRP A 45 -4.94 -11.79 2.75
CA TRP A 45 -5.14 -10.46 3.36
C TRP A 45 -6.40 -9.75 2.85
N GLU A 46 -7.12 -10.33 1.89
CA GLU A 46 -8.31 -9.73 1.28
C GLU A 46 -9.38 -9.34 2.32
N PRO A 47 -9.69 -10.13 3.36
CA PRO A 47 -10.62 -9.73 4.40
C PRO A 47 -10.17 -8.46 5.15
N LYS A 48 -8.88 -8.37 5.50
CA LYS A 48 -8.31 -7.20 6.20
C LYS A 48 -8.27 -5.98 5.28
N ALA A 49 -7.86 -6.15 4.03
CA ALA A 49 -7.86 -5.09 3.03
C ALA A 49 -9.27 -4.51 2.81
N ASN A 50 -10.28 -5.38 2.71
CA ASN A 50 -11.68 -4.97 2.57
C ASN A 50 -12.22 -4.27 3.82
N ALA A 51 -11.81 -4.68 5.02
CA ALA A 51 -12.16 -3.99 6.25
C ALA A 51 -11.58 -2.57 6.27
N ILE A 52 -10.31 -2.41 5.88
CA ILE A 52 -9.64 -1.11 5.80
C ILE A 52 -10.32 -0.19 4.78
N LEU A 53 -10.64 -0.71 3.59
CA LEU A 53 -11.35 0.04 2.54
C LEU A 53 -12.72 0.55 2.99
N LYS A 54 -13.40 -0.18 3.89
CA LYS A 54 -14.71 0.20 4.42
C LYS A 54 -14.65 1.15 5.62
N ALA A 55 -13.60 1.03 6.44
CA ALA A 55 -13.51 1.74 7.71
C ALA A 55 -12.69 3.04 7.65
N HIS A 56 -11.73 3.16 6.72
CA HIS A 56 -10.78 4.28 6.72
C HIS A 56 -10.86 5.12 5.43
N ASP A 57 -10.65 6.43 5.57
CA ASP A 57 -10.39 7.31 4.42
C ASP A 57 -8.94 7.15 3.95
N LEU A 58 -8.77 6.58 2.77
CA LEU A 58 -7.47 6.33 2.14
C LEU A 58 -6.65 7.60 1.89
N LYS A 59 -7.25 8.79 1.92
CA LYS A 59 -6.55 10.07 1.79
C LYS A 59 -5.75 10.43 3.04
N ILE A 60 -6.18 9.96 4.21
CA ILE A 60 -5.54 10.25 5.49
C ILE A 60 -4.79 9.04 6.05
N LEU A 61 -5.22 7.81 5.70
CA LEU A 61 -4.61 6.56 6.14
C LEU A 61 -3.08 6.59 5.97
N THR A 62 -2.38 6.43 7.07
CA THR A 62 -0.92 6.39 7.13
C THR A 62 -0.40 5.00 6.84
N LEU A 63 0.90 4.92 6.55
CA LEU A 63 1.56 3.65 6.31
C LEU A 63 1.63 2.81 7.59
N ASP A 64 1.84 3.45 8.74
CA ASP A 64 1.92 2.78 10.04
C ASP A 64 0.59 2.12 10.41
N GLU A 65 -0.53 2.82 10.20
CA GLU A 65 -1.89 2.27 10.39
C GLU A 65 -2.19 1.10 9.43
N LEU A 66 -1.54 1.06 8.28
CA LEU A 66 -1.69 -0.02 7.30
C LEU A 66 -0.87 -1.27 7.68
N LEU A 67 0.22 -1.07 8.42
CA LEU A 67 1.16 -2.09 8.89
C LEU A 67 0.85 -2.60 10.29
N GLU A 68 -0.08 -1.95 11.02
CA GLU A 68 -0.48 -2.41 12.34
C GLU A 68 -1.00 -3.87 12.31
N PRO A 69 -0.59 -4.73 13.26
CA PRO A 69 -0.99 -6.14 13.35
C PRO A 69 -2.51 -6.38 13.28
#